data_AF-A0A9D2PGA5-F1
#
_entry.id   AF-A0A9D2PGA5-F1
#
_cell.length_a   1.000
_cell.length_b   1.000
_cell.length_c   1.000
_cell.angle_alpha   90.00
_cell.angle_beta   90.00
_cell.angle_gamma   90.00
#
_symmetry.space_group_name_H-M   'P 1'
#
loop_
_entity.id
_entity.type
_entity.pdbx_description
1 polymer ?
#
loop_
_entity_poly.entity_id
_entity_poly.type
_entity_poly.pdbx_seq_one_letter_code
_entity_poly.pdbx_strand_id
1 'polypeptide(L)' 'MRTKITLACTECKQRNYNMTKDKKAHPDRMETKK' A
#
# COMPACT_ATOMS: atom_id res chain seq x y z
N MET A 1 -2.93 12.92 -7.08
CA MET A 1 -1.75 13.30 -6.26
C MET A 1 -1.15 12.00 -5.75
N ARG A 2 -0.06 11.52 -6.38
CA ARG A 2 0.50 10.20 -6.05
C ARG A 2 1.29 10.29 -4.75
N THR A 3 0.87 9.53 -3.75
CA THR A 3 1.56 9.42 -2.45
C THR A 3 2.27 8.08 -2.39
N LYS A 4 3.52 8.07 -1.91
CA LYS A 4 4.20 6.82 -1.58
C LYS A 4 3.50 6.17 -0.38
N ILE A 5 3.14 4.90 -0.51
CA ILE A 5 2.57 4.09 0.55
C ILE A 5 3.43 2.85 0.77
N THR A 6 3.59 2.45 2.02
CA THR A 6 4.23 1.20 2.41
C THR A 6 3.15 0.19 2.75
N LEU A 7 3.07 -0.91 2.01
CA LEU A 7 2.19 -2.02 2.37
C LEU A 7 2.89 -2.88 3.43
N ALA A 8 2.13 -3.25 4.46
CA ALA A 8 2.56 -4.19 5.48
C ALA A 8 2.19 -5.61 5.02
N CYS A 9 3.15 -6.52 4.99
CA CYS A 9 2.87 -7.94 4.84
C CYS A 9 2.31 -8.49 6.16
N THR A 10 1.14 -9.11 6.12
CA THR A 10 0.50 -9.73 7.30
C THR A 10 1.22 -11.00 7.74
N GLU A 11 1.89 -11.68 6.81
CA GLU A 11 2.61 -12.93 7.07
C GLU A 11 4.03 -12.68 7.60
N CYS A 12 4.81 -11.86 6.89
CA CYS A 12 6.18 -11.54 7.28
C CYS A 12 6.26 -10.48 8.39
N LYS A 13 5.14 -9.82 8.74
CA LYS A 13 5.08 -8.65 9.64
C LYS A 13 6.05 -7.52 9.26
N GLN A 14 6.45 -7.48 7.98
CA GLN A 14 7.42 -6.53 7.45
C GLN A 14 6.75 -5.55 6.49
N ARG A 15 7.17 -4.28 6.55
CA ARG A 15 6.68 -3.19 5.69
C ARG A 15 7.62 -3.00 4.49
N ASN A 16 7.70 -4.00 3.63
CA ASN A 16 8.72 -4.04 2.57
C ASN A 16 8.22 -3.67 1.16
N TYR A 17 6.93 -3.41 0.98
CA TYR A 17 6.39 -3.07 -0.34
C TYR A 17 6.15 -1.57 -0.44
N ASN A 18 7.12 -0.86 -1.04
CA ASN A 18 6.98 0.54 -1.42
C ASN A 18 6.19 0.63 -2.72
N MET A 19 4.95 1.11 -2.65
CA MET A 19 4.09 1.36 -3.81
C MET A 19 3.69 2.83 -3.86
N THR A 20 3.30 3.33 -5.03
CA THR A 20 2.67 4.66 -5.13
C THR A 20 1.17 4.48 -5.30
N LYS A 21 0.38 5.20 -4.52
CA LYS A 21 -1.08 5.18 -4.59
C LYS A 21 -1.61 6.59 -4.81
N ASP A 22 -2.57 6.74 -5.71
CA ASP A 22 -3.31 7.99 -5.83
C ASP A 22 -4.48 7.99 -4.85
N LYS A 23 -4.31 8.71 -3.72
CA LYS A 23 -5.31 8.79 -2.66
C LYS A 23 -6.61 9.48 -3.12
N LYS A 24 -6.55 10.28 -4.18
CA LYS A 24 -7.73 11.00 -4.71
C LYS A 24 -8.67 10.05 -5.47
N ALA A 25 -8.10 9.10 -6.22
CA ALA A 25 -8.87 8.14 -7.00
C ALA A 25 -9.31 6.93 -6.17
N HIS A 26 -8.49 6.53 -5.20
CA HIS A 26 -8.75 5.38 -4.35
C HIS A 26 -8.54 5.77 -2.88
N PRO A 27 -9.58 6.24 -2.17
CA PRO A 27 -9.48 6.55 -0.75
C PRO A 27 -9.34 5.29 0.12
N ASP A 28 -9.90 4.16 -0.31
CA ASP A 28 -10.01 2.91 0.47
C ASP A 28 -8.67 2.21 0.72
N ARG A 29 -8.57 1.44 1.81
CA ARG A 29 -7.37 0.68 2.16
C ARG A 29 -7.04 -0.33 1.04
N MET A 30 -5.86 -0.21 0.45
CA MET A 30 -5.41 -1.10 -0.63
C MET A 30 -4.80 -2.36 0.00
N GLU A 31 -5.41 -3.51 -0.27
CA GLU A 31 -4.94 -4.82 0.17
C GLU A 31 -4.64 -5.67 -1.06
N THR A 32 -3.36 -5.99 -1.26
CA THR A 32 -2.90 -6.78 -2.39
C THR A 32 -2.35 -8.11 -1.88
N LYS A 33 -2.93 -9.23 -2.31
CA LYS A 33 -2.34 -10.55 -2.09
C LYS A 33 -1.20 -10.71 -3.10
N LYS A 34 0.03 -10.76 -2.60
CA LYS A 34 1.21 -11.12 -3.40
C LYS A 34 1.53 -12.58 -3.20
#